data_AF-A0A9D5SXP2-F1
#
_entry.id   AF-A0A9D5SXP2-F1
#
_cell.length_a   1.000
_cell.length_b   1.000
_cell.length_c   1.000
_cell.angle_alpha   90.00
_cell.angle_beta   90.00
_cell.angle_gamma   90.00
#
_symmetry.space_group_name_H-M   'P 1'
#
loop_
_entity.id
_entity.type
_entity.pdbx_description
1 polymer ?
#
loop_
_entity_poly.entity_id
_entity_poly.type
_entity_poly.pdbx_seq_one_letter_code
_entity_poly.pdbx_strand_id
1 'polypeptide(L)' 'MKQYLEVGRIVGTHGIRGELRVQPWADSGEFLLDFDVFYLEQGASELKVVKSRV' A
#
# COMPACT_ATOMS: atom_id res chain seq x y z
N MET A 1 20.74 -7.39 -4.63
CA MET A 1 19.94 -6.15 -4.50
C MET A 1 18.47 -6.54 -4.59
N LYS A 2 17.62 -6.15 -3.64
CA LYS A 2 16.16 -6.37 -3.77
C LYS A 2 15.60 -5.27 -4.67
N GLN A 3 14.80 -5.65 -5.67
CA GLN A 3 14.23 -4.71 -6.66
C GLN A 3 13.09 -3.85 -6.08
N TYR A 4 12.40 -4.35 -5.05
CA TYR A 4 11.30 -3.67 -4.39
C TYR A 4 11.57 -3.53 -2.89
N LEU A 5 11.04 -2.45 -2.30
CA LEU A 5 11.06 -2.21 -0.85
C LEU A 5 9.70 -2.59 -0.26
N GLU A 6 9.71 -3.35 0.83
CA GLU A 6 8.49 -3.68 1.56
C GLU A 6 8.13 -2.50 2.48
N VAL A 7 7.00 -1.86 2.21
CA VAL A 7 6.59 -0.60 2.87
C VAL A 7 5.48 -0.76 3.90
N GLY A 8 4.83 -1.92 3.93
CA GLY A 8 3.73 -2.18 4.86
C GLY A 8 2.99 -3.47 4.56
N ARG A 9 1.94 -3.73 5.35
CA ARG A 9 1.08 -4.91 5.22
C ARG A 9 -0.39 -4.54 5.19
N ILE A 10 -1.15 -5.15 4.29
CA ILE A 10 -2.61 -5.05 4.30
C ILE A 10 -3.14 -5.77 5.54
N VAL A 11 -3.86 -5.04 6.41
CA VAL A 11 -4.43 -5.57 7.66
C VAL A 11 -5.92 -5.88 7.56
N GLY A 12 -6.54 -5.51 6.43
CA GLY A 12 -7.92 -5.86 6.13
C GLY A 12 -8.55 -4.87 5.15
N THR A 13 -9.86 -4.97 4.99
CA THR A 13 -10.65 -4.05 4.18
C THR A 13 -11.14 -2.86 5.01
N HIS A 14 -11.44 -1.76 4.33
CA HIS A 14 -12.12 -0.58 4.86
C HIS A 14 -13.50 -0.45 4.19
N GLY A 15 -14.56 -0.58 4.98
CA GLY A 15 -15.94 -0.48 4.48
C GLY A 15 -16.30 -1.54 3.43
N ILE A 16 -17.34 -1.26 2.65
CA ILE A 16 -17.89 -2.18 1.64
C ILE A 16 -17.51 -1.82 0.19
N ARG A 17 -16.78 -0.73 -0.01
CA ARG A 17 -16.41 -0.20 -1.34
C ARG A 17 -15.09 -0.77 -1.88
N GLY A 18 -14.54 -1.79 -1.21
CA GLY A 18 -13.28 -2.43 -1.61
C GLY A 18 -12.02 -1.64 -1.25
N GLU A 19 -12.11 -0.67 -0.34
CA GLU A 19 -10.93 0.04 0.16
C GLU A 19 -10.11 -0.90 1.07
N LEU A 20 -8.80 -0.67 1.16
CA LEU A 20 -7.88 -1.49 1.95
C LEU A 20 -7.29 -0.68 3.10
N ARG A 21 -7.13 -1.33 4.26
CA ARG A 21 -6.35 -0.80 5.38
C ARG A 21 -4.95 -1.37 5.32
N VAL A 22 -3.96 -0.49 5.39
CA VAL A 22 -2.55 -0.85 5.36
C VAL A 22 -1.90 -0.38 6.66
N GLN A 23 -1.14 -1.27 7.30
CA GLN A 23 -0.24 -0.91 8.38
C GLN A 23 1.12 -0.53 7.74
N PRO A 24 1.54 0.74 7.80
CA PRO A 24 2.84 1.16 7.31
C PRO A 24 3.96 0.55 8.18
N TRP A 25 5.08 0.21 7.57
CA TRP A 25 6.33 -0.12 8.26
C TRP A 25 7.34 1.04 8.22
N ALA A 26 6.92 2.19 7.71
CA ALA A 26 7.63 3.46 7.75
C ALA A 26 7.33 4.24 9.04
N ASP A 27 7.97 5.40 9.21
CA ASP A 27 7.79 6.29 10.36
C ASP A 27 6.38 6.90 10.46
N SER A 28 5.69 7.09 9.31
CA SER A 28 4.33 7.63 9.22
C SER A 28 3.54 6.96 8.08
N GLY A 29 2.21 6.90 8.23
CA GLY A 29 1.31 6.46 7.16
C GLY A 29 1.25 7.44 5.98
N GLU A 30 1.59 8.69 6.20
CA GLU A 30 1.63 9.73 5.16
C GLU A 30 2.66 9.42 4.08
N PHE A 31 3.76 8.73 4.42
CA PHE A 31 4.76 8.29 3.45
C PHE A 31 4.16 7.44 2.32
N LEU A 32 3.14 6.63 2.63
CA LEU A 32 2.47 5.81 1.61
C LEU A 32 1.58 6.64 0.67
N LEU A 33 1.24 7.88 1.03
CA LEU A 33 0.39 8.75 0.21
C LEU A 33 1.14 9.37 -0.98
N ASP A 34 2.48 9.39 -0.93
CA ASP A 34 3.33 9.99 -1.97
C ASP A 34 3.50 9.10 -3.22
N PHE A 35 2.92 7.89 -3.22
CA PHE A 35 3.07 6.91 -4.29
C PHE A 35 1.74 6.57 -4.96
N ASP A 36 1.72 6.62 -6.29
CA ASP A 36 0.53 6.27 -7.09
C ASP A 36 0.40 4.78 -7.39
N VAL A 37 1.49 4.02 -7.25
CA VAL A 37 1.56 2.60 -7.64
C VAL A 37 2.26 1.78 -6.57
N PHE A 38 1.63 0.68 -6.18
CA PHE A 38 2.18 -0.32 -5.28
C PHE A 38 2.28 -1.67 -5.98
N TYR A 39 3.17 -2.52 -5.48
CA TYR A 39 3.36 -3.87 -6.00
C TYR A 39 3.12 -4.89 -4.90
N LEU A 40 2.32 -5.92 -5.20
CA LEU A 40 2.16 -7.09 -4.35
C LEU A 40 3.09 -8.21 -4.82
N GLU A 41 3.38 -9.15 -3.93
CA GLU A 41 4.10 -10.40 -4.24
C GLU A 41 5.39 -10.15 -5.04
N GLN A 42 6.17 -9.16 -4.61
CA GLN A 42 7.46 -8.80 -5.23
C GLN A 42 7.35 -8.42 -6.72
N GLY A 43 6.25 -7.79 -7.12
CA GLY A 43 6.04 -7.31 -8.49
C GLY A 43 5.15 -8.20 -9.34
N ALA A 44 4.57 -9.28 -8.80
CA ALA A 44 3.65 -10.13 -9.57
C ALA A 44 2.32 -9.41 -9.89
N SER A 45 1.89 -8.49 -9.02
CA SER A 45 0.66 -7.72 -9.22
C SER A 45 0.89 -6.24 -8.97
N GLU A 46 0.50 -5.40 -9.94
CA GLU A 46 0.49 -3.95 -9.84
C GLU A 46 -0.85 -3.45 -9.26
N LEU A 47 -0.80 -2.52 -8.32
CA LEU A 47 -1.95 -1.82 -7.75
C LEU A 47 -1.80 -0.31 -7.97
N LYS A 48 -2.76 0.29 -8.67
CA LYS A 48 -2.84 1.75 -8.80
C LYS A 48 -3.72 2.32 -7.70
N VAL A 49 -3.24 3.37 -7.06
CA VAL A 49 -3.99 4.11 -6.05
C VAL A 49 -5.03 4.99 -6.76
N VAL A 50 -6.31 4.73 -6.47
CA VAL A 50 -7.41 5.58 -6.96
C VAL A 50 -7.71 6.69 -5.95
N LYS A 51 -7.66 6.34 -4.66
CA LYS A 51 -7.89 7.27 -3.54
C LYS A 51 -7.28 6.70 -2.27
N SER A 52 -6.64 7.56 -1.49
CA SER A 52 -6.03 7.22 -0.20
C SER A 52 -6.34 8.30 0.85
N ARG A 53 -6.35 7.90 2.13
CA ARG A 53 -6.48 8.79 3.30
C ARG A 53 -5.90 8.08 4.53
N VAL A 54 -5.41 8.84 5.49
CA VAL A 54 -4.87 8.37 6.79
C VAL A 54 -5.92 8.53 7.89
#